data_AF-A0A9Q3MCY6-F1
#
_entry.id   AF-A0A9Q3MCY6-F1
#
_cell.length_a   1.000
_cell.length_b   1.000
_cell.length_c   1.000
_cell.angle_alpha   90.00
_cell.angle_beta   90.00
_cell.angle_gamma   90.00
#
_symmetry.space_group_name_H-M   'P 1'
#
loop_
_entity.id
_entity.type
_entity.pdbx_description
1 polymer ?
#
loop_
_entity_poly.entity_id
_entity_poly.type
_entity_poly.pdbx_seq_one_letter_code
_entity_poly.pdbx_strand_id
1 'polypeptide(L)' 'MDRRANISTGTNDRPRNETIAESGPGIPDDGGRLVEVPDAEARRLKASQLRDGLDEFKEKLEEETDLPQRGAP' A
#
# COMPACT_ATOMS: atom_id res chain seq x y z
N MET A 1 -15.93 -38.14 27.36
CA MET A 1 -16.15 -36.79 27.93
C MET A 1 -15.88 -35.79 26.82
N ASP A 2 -16.94 -35.27 26.21
CA ASP A 2 -16.83 -34.30 25.11
C ASP A 2 -16.40 -32.94 25.65
N ARG A 3 -15.18 -32.50 25.33
CA ARG A 3 -14.58 -31.23 25.82
C ARG A 3 -15.22 -29.97 25.22
N ARG A 4 -16.39 -30.09 24.58
CA ARG A 4 -17.01 -29.07 23.72
C ARG A 4 -18.43 -28.66 24.12
N ALA A 5 -19.04 -29.30 25.12
CA ALA A 5 -20.33 -28.85 25.63
C ALA A 5 -20.16 -27.46 26.27
N ASN A 6 -20.97 -26.50 25.82
CA ASN A 6 -20.92 -25.15 26.36
C ASN A 6 -21.43 -25.18 27.80
N ILE A 7 -20.66 -24.62 28.73
CA ILE A 7 -20.93 -24.73 30.17
C ILE A 7 -21.96 -23.71 30.68
N SER A 8 -22.33 -22.73 29.85
CA SER A 8 -23.22 -21.63 30.21
C SER A 8 -24.14 -21.29 29.04
N THR A 9 -25.36 -20.86 29.35
CA THR A 9 -26.34 -20.28 28.42
C THR A 9 -26.70 -18.84 28.80
N GLY A 10 -25.92 -18.23 29.71
CA GLY A 10 -26.15 -16.87 30.18
C GLY A 10 -25.87 -15.81 29.10
N THR A 11 -26.38 -14.60 29.30
CA THR A 11 -26.29 -13.48 28.33
C THR A 11 -24.87 -13.04 27.99
N ASN A 12 -23.89 -13.36 28.83
CA ASN A 12 -22.46 -13.09 28.61
C ASN A 12 -21.71 -14.31 28.03
N ASP A 13 -22.43 -15.36 27.64
CA ASP A 13 -21.80 -16.54 27.05
C ASP A 13 -21.23 -16.20 25.67
N ARG A 14 -19.94 -16.50 25.47
CA ARG A 14 -19.23 -16.17 24.24
C ARG A 14 -19.38 -17.33 23.24
N PRO A 15 -20.05 -17.14 22.10
CA PRO A 15 -20.16 -18.18 21.09
C PRO A 15 -18.76 -18.53 20.56
N ARG A 16 -18.36 -19.79 20.73
CA ARG A 16 -17.03 -20.28 20.35
C ARG A 16 -16.85 -20.47 18.84
N ASN A 17 -17.96 -20.62 18.11
CA ASN A 17 -17.98 -20.94 16.68
C ASN A 17 -18.51 -19.78 15.82
N GLU A 18 -18.68 -18.58 16.39
CA GLU A 18 -19.15 -17.41 15.65
C GLU A 18 -18.00 -16.44 15.40
N THR A 19 -18.01 -15.83 14.22
CA THR A 19 -17.05 -14.80 13.82
C THR A 19 -17.36 -13.50 14.57
N ILE A 20 -16.32 -12.84 15.08
CA ILE A 20 -16.44 -11.47 15.59
C ILE A 20 -16.87 -10.59 14.40
N ALA A 21 -17.75 -9.62 14.63
CA ALA A 21 -18.54 -8.86 13.64
C ALA A 21 -17.78 -8.25 12.43
N GLU A 22 -16.45 -8.31 12.41
CA GLU A 22 -15.56 -7.75 11.40
C GLU A 22 -14.60 -8.80 10.77
N SER A 23 -14.62 -10.06 11.23
CA SER A 23 -13.77 -11.16 10.73
C SER A 23 -14.58 -12.26 10.05
N GLY A 24 -15.77 -11.93 9.55
CA GLY A 24 -16.59 -12.83 8.74
C GLY A 24 -15.95 -13.09 7.37
N PRO A 25 -16.35 -14.18 6.68
CA PRO A 25 -15.90 -14.44 5.31
C PRO A 25 -16.34 -13.30 4.37
N GLY A 26 -15.35 -12.64 3.76
CA GLY A 26 -15.49 -11.49 2.87
C GLY A 26 -14.16 -10.74 2.84
N ILE A 27 -13.79 -10.15 1.70
CA ILE A 27 -12.65 -9.21 1.70
C ILE A 27 -13.14 -7.97 2.45
N PRO A 28 -12.37 -7.42 3.41
CA PRO A 28 -12.66 -6.11 3.98
C PRO A 28 -12.95 -5.12 2.87
N ASP A 29 -13.97 -4.29 3.03
CA ASP A 29 -14.22 -3.21 2.08
C ASP A 29 -13.12 -2.15 2.25
N ASP A 30 -11.99 -2.39 1.60
CA ASP A 30 -10.85 -1.48 1.51
C ASP A 30 -11.13 -0.31 0.54
N GLY A 31 -12.39 -0.18 0.08
CA GLY A 31 -12.90 0.91 -0.74
C GLY A 31 -12.95 2.23 0.02
N GLY A 32 -11.79 2.79 0.39
CA GLY A 32 -11.69 4.13 0.91
C GLY A 32 -12.16 5.19 -0.11
N ARG A 33 -12.78 6.27 0.38
CA ARG A 33 -13.13 7.42 -0.48
C ARG A 33 -11.86 8.06 -1.03
N LEU A 34 -11.82 8.31 -2.34
CA LEU A 34 -10.74 9.05 -2.98
C LEU A 34 -10.57 10.44 -2.34
N VAL A 35 -9.34 10.80 -2.03
CA VAL A 35 -9.00 12.14 -1.53
C VAL A 35 -8.96 13.09 -2.73
N GLU A 36 -9.78 14.14 -2.68
CA GLU A 36 -9.77 15.20 -3.69
C GLU A 36 -8.52 16.07 -3.49
N VAL A 37 -7.66 16.12 -4.51
CA VAL A 37 -6.45 16.96 -4.51
C VAL A 37 -6.72 18.18 -5.39
N PRO A 38 -6.53 19.41 -4.89
CA PRO A 38 -6.65 20.62 -5.70
C PRO A 38 -5.69 20.61 -6.90
N ASP A 39 -6.13 21.12 -8.04
CA ASP A 39 -5.33 21.11 -9.29
C ASP A 39 -3.94 21.74 -9.14
N ALA A 40 -3.83 22.80 -8.33
CA ALA A 40 -2.55 23.47 -8.07
C ALA A 40 -1.56 22.57 -7.30
N GLU A 41 -2.06 21.76 -6.36
CA GLU A 41 -1.27 20.82 -5.58
C GLU A 41 -0.89 19.59 -6.42
N ALA A 42 -1.83 19.06 -7.21
CA ALA A 42 -1.57 17.98 -8.14
C ALA A 42 -0.47 18.35 -9.18
N ARG A 43 -0.47 19.59 -9.67
CA ARG A 43 0.58 20.11 -10.57
C ARG A 43 1.93 20.21 -9.88
N ARG A 44 1.98 20.65 -8.62
CA ARG A 44 3.21 20.75 -7.84
C ARG A 44 3.82 19.37 -7.58
N LEU A 45 2.99 18.40 -7.17
CA LEU A 45 3.41 17.01 -6.93
C LEU A 45 3.95 16.33 -8.19
N LYS A 46 3.32 16.54 -9.34
CA LYS A 46 3.83 16.04 -10.63
C LYS A 46 5.17 16.69 -11.00
N ALA A 47 5.30 18.00 -10.79
CA ALA A 47 6.54 18.71 -11.09
C ALA A 47 7.72 18.26 -10.19
N SER A 48 7.48 17.97 -8.91
CA SER A 48 8.53 17.46 -8.02
C SER A 48 8.96 16.04 -8.40
N GLN A 49 8.02 15.13 -8.64
CA GLN A 49 8.34 13.76 -9.07
C GLN A 49 9.12 13.71 -10.39
N LEU A 50 8.77 14.57 -11.34
CA LEU A 50 9.49 14.67 -12.62
C LEU A 50 10.90 15.26 -12.45
N ARG A 51 11.09 16.14 -11.47
CA ARG A 51 12.40 16.73 -11.18
C ARG A 51 13.34 15.72 -10.55
N ASP A 52 12.86 14.97 -9.56
CA ASP A 52 13.65 13.94 -8.87
C ASP A 52 14.11 12.85 -9.86
N GLY A 53 13.22 12.40 -10.76
CA GLY A 53 13.59 11.44 -11.81
C GLY A 53 14.51 12.01 -12.90
N LEU A 54 14.44 13.32 -13.17
CA LEU A 54 15.36 13.99 -14.11
C LEU A 54 16.77 14.09 -13.54
N ASP A 55 16.90 14.36 -12.25
CA ASP A 55 18.19 14.50 -11.59
C ASP A 55 18.91 13.13 -11.52
N GLU A 56 18.18 12.03 -11.22
CA GLU A 56 18.71 10.66 -11.30
C GLU A 56 19.13 10.28 -12.73
N PHE A 57 18.34 10.65 -13.73
CA PHE A 57 18.67 10.37 -15.13
C PHE A 57 19.92 11.12 -15.59
N LYS A 58 20.10 12.37 -15.15
CA LYS A 58 21.29 13.17 -15.45
C LYS A 58 22.55 12.58 -14.80
N GLU A 59 22.48 12.19 -13.54
CA GLU A 59 23.60 11.57 -12.83
C GLU A 59 24.06 10.30 -13.55
N LYS A 60 23.11 9.45 -13.94
CA LYS A 60 23.40 8.23 -14.70
C LYS A 60 23.99 8.51 -16.09
N LEU A 61 23.52 9.56 -16.76
CA LEU A 61 24.05 9.95 -18.07
C LEU A 61 25.47 10.50 -17.95
N GLU A 62 25.77 11.28 -16.92
CA GLU A 62 27.10 11.80 -16.63
C GLU A 62 28.10 10.67 -16.32
N GLU A 63 27.69 9.70 -15.48
CA GLU A 63 28.45 8.47 -15.22
C GLU A 63 28.76 7.71 -16.52
N GLU A 64 27.79 7.57 -17.42
CA GLU A 64 27.97 6.87 -18.70
C GLU A 64 28.88 7.65 -19.67
N THR A 65 28.88 8.98 -19.61
CA THR A 65 29.77 9.82 -20.43
C THR A 65 31.22 9.86 -19.94
N ASP A 66 31.45 9.72 -18.63
CA ASP A 66 32.79 9.68 -18.04
C ASP A 66 33.50 8.33 -18.29
N LEU A 67 32.73 7.27 -18.58
CA LEU A 67 33.29 5.98 -18.97
C LEU A 67 33.91 6.05 -20.38
N PRO A 68 35.08 5.41 -20.60
CA PRO A 68 35.67 5.34 -21.92
C PRO A 68 34.69 4.63 -22.87
N GLN A 69 34.21 5.36 -23.89
CA GLN A 69 33.32 4.78 -24.90
C GLN A 69 34.03 3.63 -25.59
N ARG A 70 33.54 2.41 -25.36
CA ARG A 70 34.10 1.19 -25.94
C ARG A 70 33.88 1.25 -27.45
N GLY A 71 34.94 1.53 -28.20
CA GLY A 71 34.93 1.50 -29.66
C GLY A 71 34.76 2.85 -30.36
N ALA A 72 35.36 3.93 -29.85
CA ALA A 72 35.68 5.05 -30.73
C ALA A 72 36.71 4.58 -31.80
N PRO A 73 36.46 4.83 -33.10
CA PRO A 73 37.41 4.48 -34.18
C PRO A 73 38.71 5.30 -34.11
#